data_AF-A0A3C0YXZ2-F1
#
_entry.id   AF-A0A3C0YXZ2-F1
#
_cell.length_a   1.000
_cell.length_b   1.000
_cell.length_c   1.000
_cell.angle_alpha   90.00
_cell.angle_beta   90.00
_cell.angle_gamma   90.00
#
_symmetry.space_group_name_H-M   'P 1'
#
loop_
_entity.id
_entity.type
_entity.pdbx_description
1 polymer ?
#
loop_
_entity_poly.entity_id
_entity_poly.type
_entity_poly.pdbx_seq_one_letter_code
_entity_poly.pdbx_strand_id
1 'polypeptide(L)'
;MALSPEMMLEMYRKMVTIRTFERFAVQEFHAGNIPGVVHAYIGEEAVAVGVCTALKVTDKIVSTHRGHGHTIAKGADIKLMMAELFARSNGYCHGRGGSMHIA
;
A
#
# COMPACT_ATOMS: atom_id res chain seq x y z
N MET A 1 1.05 11.23 -23.52
CA MET A 1 -0.42 11.02 -23.55
C MET A 1 -1.03 11.98 -22.54
N ALA A 2 -2.07 12.73 -22.90
CA ALA A 2 -2.79 13.53 -21.92
C ALA A 2 -3.61 12.58 -21.02
N LEU A 3 -3.61 12.83 -19.71
CA LEU A 3 -4.42 12.05 -18.76
C LEU A 3 -5.88 12.50 -18.86
N SER A 4 -6.82 11.56 -18.93
CA SER A 4 -8.24 11.89 -18.90
C SER A 4 -8.63 12.41 -17.50
N PRO A 5 -9.68 13.24 -17.37
CA PRO A 5 -10.20 13.65 -16.06
C PRO A 5 -10.51 12.48 -15.12
N GLU A 6 -11.04 11.39 -15.65
CA GLU A 6 -11.38 10.18 -14.91
C GLU A 6 -10.12 9.48 -14.38
N MET A 7 -9.08 9.37 -15.22
CA MET A 7 -7.79 8.83 -14.82
C MET A 7 -7.14 9.69 -13.73
N MET A 8 -7.15 11.01 -13.87
CA MET A 8 -6.59 11.91 -12.87
C MET A 8 -7.32 11.77 -11.52
N LEU A 9 -8.64 11.64 -11.55
CA LEU A 9 -9.44 11.45 -10.34
C LEU A 9 -9.16 10.09 -9.69
N GLU A 10 -9.00 9.02 -10.47
CA GLU A 10 -8.60 7.71 -9.94
C GLU A 10 -7.21 7.74 -9.32
N MET A 11 -6.23 8.34 -10.00
CA MET A 11 -4.87 8.50 -9.49
C MET A 11 -4.87 9.29 -8.17
N TYR A 12 -5.62 10.39 -8.12
CA TYR A 12 -5.78 11.17 -6.90
C TYR A 12 -6.38 10.33 -5.76
N ARG A 13 -7.48 9.60 -6.02
CA ARG A 13 -8.09 8.71 -5.02
C ARG A 13 -7.09 7.68 -4.51
N LYS A 14 -6.31 7.04 -5.39
CA LYS A 14 -5.28 6.07 -4.97
C LYS A 14 -4.21 6.70 -4.09
N MET A 15 -3.70 7.89 -4.45
CA MET A 15 -2.72 8.60 -3.62
C MET A 15 -3.29 8.94 -2.23
N VAL A 16 -4.54 9.40 -2.16
CA VAL A 16 -5.22 9.68 -0.88
C VAL A 16 -5.45 8.42 -0.07
N THR A 17 -5.83 7.30 -0.70
CA THR A 17 -5.96 6.00 -0.03
C THR A 17 -4.64 5.55 0.57
N ILE A 18 -3.53 5.62 -0.19
CA ILE A 18 -2.19 5.28 0.32
C ILE A 18 -1.85 6.18 1.52
N ARG A 19 -1.96 7.51 1.37
CA ARG A 19 -1.69 8.47 2.46
C ARG A 19 -2.50 8.14 3.71
N THR A 20 -3.77 7.81 3.57
CA THR A 20 -4.68 7.53 4.69
C THR A 20 -4.31 6.21 5.38
N PHE A 21 -4.05 5.16 4.60
CA PHE A 21 -3.57 3.87 5.08
C PHE A 21 -2.27 4.03 5.89
N GLU A 22 -1.29 4.74 5.33
CA GLU A 22 0.00 4.95 5.98
C GLU A 22 -0.12 5.73 7.29
N ARG A 23 -0.91 6.81 7.31
CA ARG A 23 -1.10 7.60 8.53
C ARG A 23 -1.70 6.77 9.66
N PHE A 24 -2.67 5.92 9.33
CA PHE A 24 -3.26 5.01 10.31
C PHE A 24 -2.24 3.95 10.77
N ALA A 25 -1.52 3.32 9.84
CA ALA A 25 -0.48 2.34 10.18
C ALA A 25 0.60 2.93 11.09
N VAL A 26 1.07 4.16 10.82
CA VAL A 26 2.03 4.87 11.67
C VAL A 26 1.46 5.15 13.06
N GLN A 27 0.20 5.61 13.14
CA GLN A 27 -0.47 5.86 14.42
C GLN A 27 -0.55 4.58 15.27
N GLU A 28 -1.01 3.48 14.67
CA GLU A 28 -1.18 2.20 15.36
C GLU A 28 0.15 1.54 15.73
N PHE A 29 1.19 1.75 14.92
CA PHE A 29 2.55 1.38 15.26
C PHE A 29 3.05 2.13 16.49
N HIS A 30 2.87 3.45 16.55
CA HIS A 30 3.24 4.24 17.73
C HIS A 30 2.40 3.92 18.97
N ALA A 31 1.16 3.46 18.79
CA ALA A 31 0.33 2.93 19.87
C ALA A 31 0.76 1.54 20.37
N GLY A 32 1.70 0.88 19.67
CA GLY A 32 2.18 -0.47 20.01
C GLY A 32 1.27 -1.61 19.54
N ASN A 33 0.25 -1.32 18.72
CA ASN A 33 -0.70 -2.33 18.24
C ASN A 33 -0.19 -3.12 17.04
N ILE A 34 0.72 -2.54 16.26
CA ILE A 34 1.40 -3.19 15.13
C ILE A 34 2.78 -3.66 15.59
N PRO A 35 3.08 -4.97 15.56
CA PRO A 35 4.38 -5.48 15.94
C PRO A 35 5.45 -5.21 14.87
N GLY A 36 6.72 -5.17 15.29
CA GLY A 36 7.86 -5.11 14.38
C GLY A 36 8.22 -3.69 13.93
N VAL A 37 8.15 -3.43 12.63
CA VAL A 37 8.55 -2.15 12.02
C VAL A 37 7.55 -1.73 10.94
N VAL A 38 7.35 -0.42 10.78
CA VAL A 38 6.53 0.16 9.70
C VAL A 38 7.36 1.16 8.92
N HIS A 39 7.56 0.90 7.62
CA HIS A 39 8.26 1.81 6.71
C HIS A 39 7.25 2.60 5.89
N ALA A 40 6.89 3.78 6.39
CA ALA A 40 5.75 4.53 5.84
C ALA A 40 5.96 5.01 4.40
N TYR A 41 4.99 4.83 3.51
CA TYR A 41 5.07 5.31 2.11
C TYR A 41 4.74 6.81 1.93
N ILE A 42 4.59 7.56 3.03
CA ILE A 42 4.15 8.95 3.05
C ILE A 42 5.12 9.84 2.27
N GLY A 43 4.60 10.54 1.25
CA GLY A 43 5.36 11.46 0.41
C GLY A 43 5.84 10.84 -0.91
N GLU A 44 5.75 9.51 -1.05
CA GLU A 44 6.15 8.79 -2.28
C GLU A 44 4.95 8.33 -3.11
N GLU A 45 3.71 8.72 -2.77
CA GLU A 45 2.49 8.14 -3.35
C GLU A 45 2.42 8.26 -4.88
N ALA A 46 2.93 9.37 -5.43
CA ALA A 46 2.98 9.60 -6.87
C ALA A 46 3.86 8.57 -7.61
N VAL A 47 4.89 8.02 -6.96
CA VAL A 47 5.77 6.97 -7.52
C VAL A 47 4.96 5.71 -7.74
N ALA A 48 4.35 5.15 -6.69
CA ALA A 48 3.56 3.93 -6.78
C ALA A 48 2.37 4.08 -7.74
N VAL A 49 1.60 5.17 -7.63
CA VAL A 49 0.42 5.39 -8.47
C VAL A 49 0.81 5.64 -9.92
N GLY A 50 1.80 6.50 -10.18
CA GLY A 50 2.26 6.79 -11.54
C GLY A 50 2.78 5.55 -12.26
N VAL A 51 3.62 4.75 -11.59
CA VAL A 51 4.13 3.50 -12.16
C VAL A 51 3.00 2.50 -12.38
N CYS A 52 2.17 2.23 -11.37
CA CYS A 52 1.13 1.20 -11.49
C CYS A 52 0.02 1.56 -12.49
N THR A 53 -0.28 2.84 -12.69
CA THR A 53 -1.23 3.31 -13.72
C THR A 53 -0.70 3.10 -15.14
N ALA A 54 0.63 3.14 -15.34
CA ALA A 54 1.25 2.91 -16.64
C ALA A 54 1.42 1.43 -17.00
N LEU A 55 1.29 0.54 -16.01
CA LEU A 55 1.44 -0.91 -16.18
C LEU A 55 0.14 -1.57 -16.61
N LYS A 56 0.25 -2.69 -17.35
CA LYS A 56 -0.87 -3.61 -17.54
C LYS A 56 -1.13 -4.36 -16.25
N VAL A 57 -2.37 -4.85 -16.10
CA VAL A 57 -2.73 -5.72 -14.96
C VAL A 57 -1.84 -6.96 -14.88
N THR A 58 -1.41 -7.49 -16.03
CA THR A 58 -0.56 -8.69 -16.15
C THR A 58 0.91 -8.44 -15.83
N ASP A 59 1.35 -7.18 -15.80
CA ASP A 59 2.75 -6.87 -15.52
C ASP A 59 3.05 -7.09 -14.04
N LYS A 60 4.19 -7.71 -13.75
CA LYS A 60 4.63 -8.01 -12.39
C LYS A 60 5.48 -6.87 -11.85
N ILE A 61 5.35 -6.62 -10.55
CA ILE A 61 6.20 -5.67 -9.82
C ILE A 61 6.82 -6.37 -8.62
N VAL A 62 7.95 -5.86 -8.17
CA VAL A 62 8.55 -6.19 -6.88
C VAL A 62 8.84 -4.89 -6.14
N SER A 63 8.73 -4.91 -4.82
CA SER A 63 9.11 -3.77 -3.99
C SER A 63 10.13 -4.22 -2.93
N THR A 64 10.64 -3.25 -2.18
CA THR A 64 11.54 -3.49 -1.05
C THR A 64 10.74 -3.49 0.26
N HIS A 65 11.38 -3.17 1.38
CA HIS A 65 10.74 -3.06 2.70
C HIS A 65 9.71 -1.91 2.80
N ARG A 66 9.66 -1.00 1.82
CA ARG A 66 8.72 0.14 1.74
C ARG A 66 7.64 -0.13 0.68
N GLY A 67 6.99 -1.29 0.79
CA GLY A 67 6.15 -1.84 -0.28
C GLY A 67 4.70 -1.34 -0.34
N HIS A 68 4.16 -0.81 0.76
CA HIS A 68 2.72 -0.60 0.91
C HIS A 68 2.07 0.19 -0.24
N GLY A 69 2.66 1.32 -0.64
CA GLY A 69 2.13 2.14 -1.73
C GLY A 69 2.03 1.38 -3.05
N HIS A 70 3.05 0.60 -3.40
CA HIS A 70 3.05 -0.24 -4.60
C HIS A 70 1.97 -1.33 -4.51
N THR A 71 1.85 -2.00 -3.37
CA THR A 71 0.85 -3.06 -3.14
C THR A 71 -0.58 -2.53 -3.28
N ILE A 72 -0.87 -1.36 -2.68
CA ILE A 72 -2.18 -0.68 -2.82
C ILE A 72 -2.41 -0.22 -4.26
N ALA A 73 -1.44 0.45 -4.87
CA ALA A 73 -1.58 0.99 -6.22
C ALA A 73 -1.80 -0.10 -7.28
N LYS A 74 -1.20 -1.28 -7.08
CA LYS A 74 -1.37 -2.48 -7.91
C LYS A 74 -2.69 -3.21 -7.70
N GLY A 75 -3.46 -2.84 -6.68
CA GLY A 75 -4.86 -3.28 -6.50
C GLY A 75 -5.09 -4.25 -5.34
N ALA A 76 -4.18 -4.36 -4.38
CA ALA A 76 -4.43 -5.14 -3.17
C ALA A 76 -5.58 -4.58 -2.33
N ASP A 77 -6.29 -5.46 -1.64
CA ASP A 77 -7.32 -5.09 -0.67
C ASP A 77 -6.66 -4.59 0.62
N ILE A 78 -6.85 -3.30 0.90
CA ILE A 78 -6.31 -2.62 2.08
C ILE A 78 -6.77 -3.25 3.40
N LYS A 79 -7.92 -3.96 3.44
CA LYS A 79 -8.40 -4.65 4.65
C LYS A 79 -7.53 -5.85 4.97
N LEU A 80 -7.17 -6.64 3.96
CA LEU A 80 -6.26 -7.78 4.10
C LEU A 80 -4.84 -7.30 4.39
N MET A 81 -4.41 -6.19 3.79
CA MET A 81 -3.15 -5.56 4.17
C MET A 81 -3.15 -5.14 5.63
N MET A 82 -4.18 -4.44 6.10
CA MET A 82 -4.24 -4.01 7.51
C MET A 82 -4.27 -5.22 8.46
N ALA A 83 -5.01 -6.28 8.12
CA ALA A 83 -4.96 -7.53 8.86
C ALA A 83 -3.54 -8.10 8.96
N GLU A 84 -2.76 -8.05 7.87
CA GLU A 84 -1.36 -8.48 7.85
C GLU A 84 -0.48 -7.62 8.78
N LEU A 85 -0.65 -6.28 8.75
CA LEU A 85 0.08 -5.38 9.64
C LEU A 85 -0.21 -5.68 11.12
N PHE A 86 -1.45 -6.02 11.45
CA PHE A 86 -1.86 -6.39 12.81
C PHE A 86 -1.58 -7.86 13.17
N ALA A 87 -0.78 -8.57 12.37
CA ALA A 87 -0.45 -9.98 12.56
C ALA A 87 -1.69 -10.90 12.71
N ARG A 88 -2.75 -10.62 11.95
CA ARG A 88 -3.99 -11.42 11.94
C ARG A 88 -3.91 -12.53 10.91
N SER A 89 -4.55 -13.66 11.19
CA SER A 89 -4.52 -14.87 10.35
C SER A 89 -5.19 -14.69 8.98
N ASN A 90 -6.04 -13.67 8.82
CA ASN A 90 -6.70 -13.31 7.57
C ASN A 90 -5.93 -12.25 6.76
N GLY A 91 -4.70 -11.91 7.15
CA GLY A 91 -3.80 -11.13 6.30
C GLY A 91 -3.33 -11.93 5.08
N TYR A 92 -2.78 -11.22 4.09
CA TYR A 92 -2.27 -11.81 2.84
C TYR A 92 -1.27 -12.96 3.06
N CYS A 93 -0.48 -12.90 4.14
CA CYS A 93 0.53 -13.89 4.50
C CYS A 93 0.23 -14.53 5.86
N HIS A 94 -1.04 -14.55 6.26
CA HIS A 94 -1.51 -15.09 7.54
C HIS A 94 -0.85 -14.44 8.77
N GLY A 95 -0.49 -13.15 8.67
CA GLY A 95 0.11 -12.38 9.76
C GLY A 95 1.59 -12.69 10.02
N ARG A 96 2.26 -13.40 9.10
CA ARG A 96 3.67 -13.79 9.23
C ARG A 96 4.63 -12.89 8.46
N GLY A 97 4.14 -12.16 7.45
CA GLY A 97 4.95 -11.28 6.62
C GLY A 97 5.09 -9.89 7.22
N GLY A 98 4.01 -9.38 7.82
CA GLY A 98 3.97 -8.03 8.40
C GLY A 98 4.23 -6.93 7.37
N SER A 99 4.65 -5.74 7.82
CA SER A 99 4.80 -4.55 6.97
C SER A 99 5.74 -4.72 5.77
N MET A 100 6.83 -5.49 5.92
CA MET A 100 7.86 -5.57 4.89
C MET A 100 7.56 -6.60 3.80
N HIS A 101 6.66 -7.55 4.05
CA HIS A 101 6.43 -8.71 3.19
C HIS A 101 4.94 -8.93 2.96
N ILE A 102 4.33 -8.03 2.19
CA ILE A 102 2.92 -8.12 1.77
C ILE A 102 2.89 -8.40 0.26
N ALA A 103 2.38 -9.57 -0.13
CA ALA A 103 2.30 -10.03 -1.51
C ALA A 103 1.01 -10.81 -1.77
#